data_AF-A0A564TKE2-F1
#
_entry.id   AF-A0A564TKE2-F1
#
_cell.length_a   1.000
_cell.length_b   1.000
_cell.length_c   1.000
_cell.angle_alpha   90.00
_cell.angle_beta   90.00
_cell.angle_gamma   90.00
#
_symmetry.space_group_name_H-M   'P 1'
#
loop_
_entity.id
_entity.type
_entity.pdbx_description
1 polymer ?
#
loop_
_entity_poly.entity_id
_entity_poly.type
_entity_poly.pdbx_seq_one_letter_code
_entity_poly.pdbx_strand_id
1 'polypeptide(L)'
;MSNSRVESHSRAELRNRIISTATLLEILLSGLVLIGLLLSMVPLLQWMPGLLFDGNDAEVSIFLQRALDIVIGIEFIKMLAKHSPGSSLEVLLYAIARHMVVGHESALENLLSVSAIALIFVVRRFFFVPAFGAHLPDGHPAPDLTPSQSGIPEDEFSARLRKHLSRKSAEREETIAIEDPAYEDNTDTLLDTDAK
;
A
#
# COMPACT_ATOMS: atom_id res chain seq x y z
N MET A 1 46.89 13.65 5.36
CA MET A 1 45.71 13.00 4.71
C MET A 1 45.06 12.00 5.66
N SER A 2 44.40 12.43 6.75
CA SER A 2 43.72 11.48 7.67
C SER A 2 42.43 11.96 8.35
N ASN A 3 42.03 13.23 8.26
CA ASN A 3 40.81 13.71 8.95
C ASN A 3 39.50 13.30 8.29
N SER A 4 39.46 13.06 6.97
CA SER A 4 38.22 12.75 6.24
C SER A 4 37.62 11.39 6.60
N ARG A 5 38.43 10.42 7.03
CA ARG A 5 37.98 9.06 7.37
C ARG A 5 37.33 8.99 8.76
N VAL A 6 37.77 9.83 9.70
CA VAL A 6 37.23 9.84 11.08
C VAL A 6 35.88 10.56 11.14
N GLU A 7 35.71 11.64 10.38
CA GLU A 7 34.43 12.35 10.28
C GLU A 7 33.32 11.51 9.63
N SER A 8 33.65 10.65 8.66
CA SER A 8 32.65 9.79 8.02
C SER A 8 32.08 8.74 8.98
N HIS A 9 32.92 8.19 9.87
CA HIS A 9 32.48 7.21 10.87
C HIS A 9 31.59 7.84 11.95
N SER A 10 31.92 9.03 12.46
CA SER A 10 31.10 9.67 13.50
C SER A 10 29.74 10.14 12.98
N ARG A 11 29.68 10.65 11.74
CA ARG A 11 28.40 11.03 11.10
C ARG A 11 27.51 9.82 10.82
N ALA A 12 28.11 8.70 10.40
CA ALA A 12 27.37 7.46 10.18
C ALA A 12 26.77 6.92 11.48
N GLU A 13 27.52 7.00 12.60
CA GLU A 13 27.04 6.55 13.91
C GLU A 13 25.92 7.44 14.45
N LEU A 14 26.03 8.77 14.30
CA LEU A 14 24.97 9.72 14.65
C LEU A 14 23.70 9.46 13.82
N ARG A 15 23.83 9.29 12.51
CA ARG A 15 22.70 8.96 11.62
C ARG A 15 22.01 7.67 12.06
N ASN A 16 22.77 6.62 12.37
CA ASN A 16 22.19 5.36 12.83
C ASN A 16 21.47 5.49 14.17
N ARG A 17 22.01 6.27 15.12
CA ARG A 17 21.32 6.58 16.38
C ARG A 17 20.02 7.34 16.15
N ILE A 18 20.03 8.38 15.30
CA ILE A 18 18.83 9.15 14.96
C ILE A 18 17.75 8.27 14.34
N ILE A 19 18.11 7.43 13.37
CA ILE A 19 17.17 6.51 12.72
C ILE A 19 16.59 5.54 13.75
N SER A 20 17.42 4.94 14.60
CA SER A 20 16.98 4.00 15.63
C SER A 20 16.03 4.66 16.64
N THR A 21 16.35 5.87 17.11
CA THR A 21 15.47 6.62 18.01
C THR A 21 14.16 7.00 17.33
N ALA A 22 14.19 7.40 16.05
CA ALA A 22 12.98 7.72 15.29
C ALA A 22 12.07 6.50 15.15
N THR A 23 12.62 5.32 14.82
CA THR A 23 11.84 4.07 14.75
C THR A 23 11.24 3.68 16.09
N LEU A 24 11.96 3.89 17.21
CA LEU A 24 11.41 3.66 18.54
C LEU A 24 10.23 4.60 18.83
N LEU A 25 10.37 5.89 18.49
CA LEU A 25 9.30 6.88 18.66
C LEU A 25 8.07 6.53 17.82
N GLU A 26 8.25 6.05 16.59
CA GLU A 26 7.17 5.60 15.71
C GLU A 26 6.38 4.44 16.32
N ILE A 27 7.08 3.42 16.83
CA ILE A 27 6.46 2.26 17.50
C ILE A 27 5.69 2.70 18.74
N LEU A 28 6.27 3.57 19.57
CA LEU A 28 5.63 4.07 20.78
C LEU A 28 4.38 4.91 20.46
N LEU A 29 4.47 5.82 19.49
CA LEU A 29 3.33 6.63 19.03
C LEU A 29 2.23 5.75 18.46
N SER A 30 2.57 4.81 17.58
CA SER A 30 1.60 3.86 17.01
C SER A 30 0.90 3.05 18.09
N GLY A 31 1.65 2.56 19.10
CA GLY A 31 1.09 1.82 20.21
C GLY A 31 0.16 2.66 21.09
N LEU A 32 0.55 3.89 21.41
CA LEU A 32 -0.26 4.81 22.22
C LEU A 32 -1.59 5.15 21.53
N VAL A 33 -1.53 5.50 20.24
CA VAL A 33 -2.72 5.82 19.45
C VAL A 33 -3.63 4.60 19.33
N LEU A 34 -3.07 3.40 19.12
CA LEU A 34 -3.83 2.16 19.07
C LEU A 34 -4.60 1.90 20.37
N ILE A 35 -3.95 2.05 21.52
CA ILE A 35 -4.61 1.90 22.83
C ILE A 35 -5.74 2.93 22.97
N GLY A 36 -5.48 4.19 22.60
CA GLY A 36 -6.50 5.26 22.62
C GLY A 36 -7.73 4.92 21.77
N LEU A 37 -7.52 4.36 20.57
CA LEU A 37 -8.59 3.91 19.67
C LEU A 37 -9.40 2.74 20.23
N LEU A 38 -8.73 1.76 20.85
CA LEU A 38 -9.41 0.63 21.47
C LEU A 38 -10.27 1.09 22.65
N LEU A 39 -9.76 2.02 23.47
CA LEU A 39 -10.51 2.60 24.58
C LEU A 39 -11.68 3.46 24.10
N SER A 40 -11.52 4.22 23.01
CA SER A 40 -12.59 5.07 22.45
C SER A 40 -13.71 4.28 21.79
N MET A 41 -13.45 3.04 21.38
CA MET A 41 -14.46 2.14 20.82
C MET A 41 -15.54 1.76 21.86
N VAL A 42 -15.16 1.56 23.12
CA VAL A 42 -16.09 1.17 24.21
C VAL A 42 -17.25 2.14 24.40
N PRO A 43 -17.03 3.45 24.64
CA PRO A 43 -18.14 4.41 24.81
C PRO A 43 -18.95 4.58 23.53
N LEU A 44 -18.36 4.39 22.34
CA LEU A 44 -19.10 4.46 21.07
C LEU A 44 -20.14 3.34 20.97
N LEU A 45 -19.75 2.10 21.31
CA LEU A 45 -20.67 0.95 21.33
C LEU A 45 -21.75 1.11 22.39
N GLN A 46 -21.42 1.64 23.57
CA GLN A 46 -22.38 1.88 24.64
C GLN A 46 -23.44 2.93 24.28
N TRP A 47 -23.12 3.86 23.37
CA TRP A 47 -24.05 4.90 22.91
C TRP A 47 -24.97 4.45 21.76
N MET A 48 -24.68 3.33 21.08
CA MET A 48 -25.53 2.82 20.00
C MET A 48 -27.00 2.60 20.39
N PRO A 49 -27.33 1.97 21.54
CA PRO A 49 -28.72 1.77 21.91
C PRO A 49 -29.50 3.08 22.10
N GLY A 50 -28.86 4.11 22.67
CA GLY A 50 -29.47 5.43 22.85
C GLY A 50 -29.85 6.07 21.51
N LEU A 51 -28.95 6.02 20.53
CA LEU A 51 -29.21 6.52 19.17
C LEU A 51 -30.36 5.81 18.46
N LEU A 52 -30.50 4.50 18.65
CA LEU A 52 -31.50 3.69 17.95
C LEU A 52 -32.93 3.91 18.45
N PHE A 53 -33.08 4.31 19.71
CA PHE A 53 -34.39 4.40 20.36
C PHE A 53 -34.82 5.83 20.72
N ASP A 54 -33.89 6.77 20.89
CA ASP A 54 -34.20 8.15 21.34
C ASP A 54 -33.21 9.20 20.77
N GLY A 55 -32.51 8.89 19.68
CA GLY A 55 -31.45 9.74 19.14
C GLY A 55 -31.98 11.06 18.57
N ASN A 56 -31.66 12.18 19.22
CA ASN A 56 -31.85 13.53 18.69
C ASN A 56 -30.68 13.95 17.76
N ASP A 57 -30.87 14.98 16.92
CA ASP A 57 -29.88 15.47 15.94
C ASP A 57 -28.49 15.73 16.55
N ALA A 58 -28.45 16.25 17.78
CA ALA A 58 -27.22 16.50 18.51
C ALA A 58 -26.48 15.22 18.93
N GLU A 59 -27.20 14.15 19.27
CA GLU A 59 -26.59 12.87 19.64
C GLU A 59 -26.04 12.15 18.42
N VAL A 60 -26.77 12.23 17.30
CA VAL A 60 -26.34 11.68 16.02
C VAL A 60 -25.06 12.35 15.53
N SER A 61 -24.99 13.69 15.56
CA SER A 61 -23.78 14.41 15.13
C SER A 61 -22.57 14.09 16.00
N ILE A 62 -22.74 14.00 17.31
CA ILE A 62 -21.69 13.62 18.25
C ILE A 62 -21.22 12.16 18.01
N PHE A 63 -22.15 11.24 17.76
CA PHE A 63 -21.81 9.85 17.44
C PHE A 63 -21.01 9.75 16.15
N LEU A 64 -21.46 10.42 15.08
CA LEU A 64 -20.77 10.46 13.79
C LEU A 64 -19.37 11.09 13.93
N GLN A 65 -19.24 12.15 14.74
CA GLN A 65 -17.94 12.76 15.03
C GLN A 65 -16.97 11.75 15.64
N ARG A 66 -17.39 11.02 16.69
CA ARG A 66 -16.56 10.02 17.36
C ARG A 66 -16.22 8.84 16.45
N ALA A 67 -17.16 8.41 15.62
CA ALA A 67 -16.93 7.35 14.64
C ALA A 67 -15.89 7.78 13.59
N LEU A 68 -16.01 9.00 13.05
CA LEU A 68 -15.03 9.55 12.09
C LEU A 68 -13.66 9.75 12.73
N ASP A 69 -13.59 10.21 13.99
CA ASP A 69 -12.33 10.31 14.75
C ASP A 69 -11.62 8.95 14.86
N ILE A 70 -12.37 7.86 15.05
CA ILE A 70 -11.82 6.50 15.07
C ILE A 70 -11.30 6.08 13.69
N VAL A 71 -12.06 6.33 12.62
CA VAL A 71 -11.63 6.03 11.24
C VAL A 71 -10.33 6.77 10.91
N ILE A 72 -10.24 8.07 11.25
CA ILE A 72 -9.03 8.88 11.08
C ILE A 72 -7.86 8.27 11.86
N GLY A 73 -8.07 7.88 13.11
CA GLY A 73 -7.02 7.29 13.94
C GLY A 73 -6.51 5.94 13.41
N ILE A 74 -7.39 5.11 12.85
CA ILE A 74 -6.98 3.84 12.20
C ILE A 74 -6.11 4.11 10.99
N GLU A 75 -6.51 5.05 10.13
CA GLU A 75 -5.73 5.43 8.96
C GLU A 75 -4.40 6.08 9.34
N PHE A 76 -4.38 6.86 10.41
CA PHE A 76 -3.15 7.42 10.95
C PHE A 76 -2.16 6.34 11.40
N ILE A 77 -2.63 5.28 12.07
CA ILE A 77 -1.77 4.11 12.42
C ILE A 77 -1.24 3.42 11.17
N LYS A 78 -2.09 3.19 10.16
CA LYS A 78 -1.66 2.60 8.88
C LYS A 78 -0.58 3.47 8.20
N MET A 79 -0.75 4.79 8.25
CA MET A 79 0.21 5.74 7.72
C MET A 79 1.54 5.67 8.47
N LEU A 80 1.52 5.64 9.81
CA LEU A 80 2.73 5.47 10.63
C LEU A 80 3.44 4.14 10.34
N ALA A 81 2.69 3.06 10.16
CA ALA A 81 3.27 1.72 10.01
C ALA A 81 3.81 1.40 8.62
N LYS A 82 3.25 1.99 7.56
CA LYS A 82 3.60 1.67 6.16
C LYS A 82 4.19 2.83 5.35
N HIS A 83 4.25 4.04 5.92
CA HIS A 83 4.79 5.26 5.28
C HIS A 83 4.37 5.43 3.81
N SER A 84 3.11 5.13 3.49
CA SER A 84 2.60 5.28 2.12
C SER A 84 2.07 6.71 1.92
N PRO A 85 2.59 7.47 0.95
CA PRO A 85 2.06 8.80 0.60
C PRO A 85 0.58 8.76 0.19
N GLY A 86 0.10 7.61 -0.32
CA GLY A 86 -1.31 7.40 -0.66
C GLY A 86 -2.21 7.35 0.57
N SER A 87 -1.72 6.80 1.69
CA SER A 87 -2.45 6.73 2.96
C SER A 87 -2.70 8.12 3.55
N SER A 88 -1.77 9.06 3.35
CA SER A 88 -1.89 10.43 3.83
C SER A 88 -3.04 11.20 3.17
N LEU A 89 -3.33 10.91 1.89
CA LEU A 89 -4.47 11.51 1.19
C LEU A 89 -5.82 11.00 1.72
N GLU A 90 -5.90 9.71 2.06
CA GLU A 90 -7.10 9.10 2.64
C GLU A 90 -7.42 9.74 3.99
N VAL A 91 -6.42 9.89 4.87
CA VAL A 91 -6.55 10.59 6.16
C VAL A 91 -7.04 12.03 5.98
N LEU A 92 -6.46 12.76 5.02
CA LEU A 92 -6.83 14.15 4.78
C LEU A 92 -8.28 14.31 4.32
N LEU A 93 -8.77 13.40 3.47
CA LEU A 93 -10.16 13.37 3.04
C LEU A 93 -11.10 13.15 4.23
N TYR A 94 -10.79 12.20 5.11
CA TYR A 94 -11.59 11.94 6.31
C TYR A 94 -11.58 13.12 7.30
N ALA A 95 -10.46 13.83 7.43
CA ALA A 95 -10.37 15.01 8.27
C ALA A 95 -11.28 16.16 7.78
N ILE A 96 -11.36 16.37 6.46
CA ILE A 96 -12.27 17.38 5.89
C ILE A 96 -13.73 16.92 6.03
N ALA A 97 -14.02 15.65 5.76
CA ALA A 97 -15.37 15.11 5.92
C ALA A 97 -15.88 15.24 7.36
N ARG A 98 -15.02 15.00 8.36
CA ARG A 98 -15.34 15.22 9.78
C ARG A 98 -15.77 16.65 10.05
N HIS A 99 -15.06 17.63 9.51
CA HIS A 99 -15.38 19.04 9.71
C HIS A 99 -16.80 19.35 9.20
N MET A 100 -17.15 18.85 8.01
CA MET A 100 -18.48 19.04 7.41
C MET A 100 -19.63 18.36 8.16
N VAL A 101 -19.39 17.24 8.83
CA VAL A 101 -20.45 16.49 9.56
C VAL A 101 -20.77 17.11 10.92
N VAL A 102 -19.83 17.85 11.51
CA VAL A 102 -19.93 18.37 12.88
C VAL A 102 -20.56 19.76 12.95
N GLY A 103 -20.49 20.55 11.86
CA GLY A 103 -20.94 21.94 11.86
C GLY A 103 -22.16 22.20 10.98
N HIS A 104 -23.12 22.96 11.49
CA HIS A 104 -23.97 23.79 10.64
C HIS A 104 -23.12 24.94 10.07
N GLU A 105 -22.24 24.58 9.15
CA GLU A 105 -21.33 25.52 8.52
C GLU A 105 -22.10 26.50 7.63
N SER A 106 -21.59 27.72 7.57
CA SER A 106 -22.05 28.67 6.57
C SER A 106 -21.84 28.09 5.17
N ALA A 107 -22.66 28.53 4.20
CA ALA A 107 -22.52 28.06 2.82
C ALA A 107 -21.10 28.29 2.25
N LEU A 108 -20.37 29.29 2.75
CA LEU A 108 -18.97 29.55 2.37
C LEU A 108 -17.99 28.54 2.94
N GLU A 109 -18.10 28.16 4.22
CA GLU A 109 -17.21 27.17 4.84
C GLU A 109 -17.40 25.80 4.19
N ASN A 110 -18.65 25.40 3.91
CA ASN A 110 -18.95 24.19 3.15
C ASN A 110 -18.36 24.24 1.73
N LEU A 111 -18.46 25.37 1.04
CA LEU A 111 -17.86 25.55 -0.27
C LEU A 111 -16.34 25.41 -0.23
N LEU A 112 -15.68 25.94 0.80
CA LEU A 112 -14.24 25.80 1.00
C LEU A 112 -13.86 24.35 1.29
N SER A 113 -14.60 23.64 2.14
CA SER A 113 -14.39 22.23 2.45
C SER A 113 -14.53 21.34 1.21
N VAL A 114 -15.58 21.54 0.41
CA VAL A 114 -15.77 20.83 -0.86
C VAL A 114 -14.67 21.18 -1.87
N SER A 115 -14.28 22.46 -1.96
CA SER A 115 -13.18 22.91 -2.83
C SER A 115 -11.85 22.30 -2.41
N ALA A 116 -11.61 22.11 -1.11
CA ALA A 116 -10.42 21.45 -0.58
C ALA A 116 -10.39 19.96 -0.98
N ILE A 117 -11.52 19.26 -0.90
CA ILE A 117 -11.64 17.88 -1.41
C ILE A 117 -11.34 17.82 -2.90
N ALA A 118 -11.94 18.72 -3.70
CA ALA A 118 -11.69 18.79 -5.14
C ALA A 118 -10.21 19.07 -5.45
N LEU A 119 -9.57 19.97 -4.71
CA LEU A 119 -8.15 20.28 -4.85
C LEU A 119 -7.27 19.07 -4.51
N ILE A 120 -7.63 18.29 -3.49
CA ILE A 120 -6.93 17.04 -3.15
C ILE A 120 -6.99 16.05 -4.32
N PHE A 121 -8.13 15.90 -4.99
CA PHE A 121 -8.25 15.05 -6.17
C PHE A 121 -7.45 15.57 -7.36
N VAL A 122 -7.37 16.89 -7.55
CA VAL A 122 -6.51 17.52 -8.56
C VAL A 122 -5.04 17.26 -8.24
N VAL A 123 -4.60 17.51 -7.01
CA VAL A 123 -3.24 17.20 -6.56
C VAL A 123 -2.94 15.71 -6.75
N ARG A 124 -3.88 14.83 -6.38
CA ARG A 124 -3.77 13.40 -6.65
C ARG A 124 -3.59 13.10 -8.14
N ARG A 125 -4.34 13.76 -9.01
CA ARG A 125 -4.27 13.53 -10.46
C ARG A 125 -2.98 14.05 -11.10
N PHE A 126 -2.43 15.16 -10.62
CA PHE A 126 -1.31 15.85 -11.27
C PHE A 126 0.05 15.61 -10.60
N PHE A 127 0.10 15.35 -9.29
CA PHE A 127 1.35 15.07 -8.56
C PHE A 127 1.63 13.57 -8.37
N PHE A 128 0.61 12.71 -8.52
CA PHE A 128 0.80 11.25 -8.57
C PHE A 128 0.71 10.79 -10.04
N VAL A 129 1.78 11.07 -10.80
CA VAL A 129 2.09 10.31 -12.02
C VAL A 129 2.19 8.82 -11.63
N PRO A 130 1.68 7.87 -12.43
CA PRO A 130 2.02 6.46 -12.25
C PRO A 130 3.54 6.33 -12.44
N ALA A 131 4.26 6.41 -11.32
CA ALA A 131 5.71 6.29 -11.21
C ALA A 131 6.09 6.07 -9.74
N PHE A 132 5.29 5.31 -8.99
CA PHE A 132 5.80 4.66 -7.78
C PHE A 132 6.26 3.25 -8.15
N GLY A 133 7.48 3.21 -8.70
CA GLY A 133 8.40 2.07 -8.57
C GLY A 133 8.21 0.91 -9.54
N ALA A 134 9.03 0.87 -10.58
CA ALA A 134 9.75 -0.37 -10.82
C ALA A 134 11.24 -0.08 -10.99
N HIS A 135 11.98 -0.02 -9.89
CA HIS A 135 13.42 -0.09 -10.05
C HIS A 135 13.77 -1.43 -10.72
N LEU A 136 14.39 -1.37 -11.90
CA LEU A 136 15.09 -2.55 -12.44
C LEU A 136 16.16 -2.98 -11.40
N PRO A 137 16.63 -4.24 -11.43
CA PRO A 137 17.69 -4.72 -10.55
C PRO A 137 18.96 -3.84 -10.51
N ASP A 138 19.12 -2.95 -11.50
CA ASP A 138 20.20 -1.96 -11.64
C ASP A 138 19.92 -0.59 -10.97
N GLY A 139 18.78 -0.39 -10.32
CA GLY A 139 18.48 0.84 -9.58
C GLY A 139 17.92 2.02 -10.41
N HIS A 140 17.45 1.79 -11.64
CA HIS A 140 16.75 2.81 -12.45
C HIS A 140 15.21 2.62 -12.43
N PRO A 141 14.40 3.68 -12.28
CA PRO A 141 12.94 3.58 -12.24
C PRO A 141 12.38 3.09 -13.57
N ALA A 142 11.35 2.25 -13.52
CA ALA A 142 10.83 1.58 -14.70
C ALA A 142 10.08 2.57 -15.58
N PRO A 143 10.17 2.39 -16.89
CA PRO A 143 9.37 3.15 -17.81
C PRO A 143 7.92 2.68 -17.70
N ASP A 144 7.06 3.47 -17.04
CA ASP A 144 5.61 3.37 -17.20
C ASP A 144 5.26 3.96 -18.57
N LEU A 145 5.41 3.17 -19.64
CA LEU A 145 5.07 3.57 -21.00
C LEU A 145 4.40 2.42 -21.73
N THR A 146 3.19 2.69 -22.25
CA THR A 146 2.59 1.86 -23.30
C THR A 146 3.49 1.86 -24.55
N PRO A 147 3.46 0.83 -25.43
CA PRO A 147 4.42 0.69 -26.53
C PRO A 147 4.59 1.94 -27.40
N SER A 148 3.51 2.68 -27.67
CA SER A 148 3.51 3.93 -28.43
C SER A 148 4.15 5.12 -27.73
N GLN A 149 4.36 5.04 -26.42
CA GLN A 149 5.00 6.09 -25.61
C GLN A 149 6.46 5.77 -25.28
N SER A 150 6.92 4.55 -25.56
CA SER A 150 8.27 4.08 -25.21
C SER A 150 9.39 4.74 -26.03
N GLY A 151 9.06 5.39 -27.15
CA GLY A 151 10.03 6.03 -28.05
C GLY A 151 10.99 5.04 -28.74
N ILE A 152 10.82 3.73 -28.50
CA ILE A 152 11.60 2.68 -29.12
C ILE A 152 10.99 2.40 -30.51
N PRO A 153 11.76 2.53 -31.60
CA PRO A 153 11.30 2.16 -32.93
C PRO A 153 10.74 0.72 -32.95
N GLU A 154 9.60 0.49 -33.60
CA GLU A 154 8.90 -0.83 -33.57
C GLU A 154 9.77 -1.99 -34.06
N ASP A 155 10.72 -1.71 -34.95
CA ASP A 155 11.73 -2.63 -35.45
C ASP A 155 12.70 -3.10 -34.36
N GLU A 156 13.07 -2.22 -33.42
CA GLU A 156 13.95 -2.59 -32.32
C GLU A 156 13.21 -3.42 -31.25
N PHE A 157 11.95 -3.08 -30.96
CA PHE A 157 11.11 -3.84 -30.03
C PHE A 157 10.84 -5.26 -30.56
N SER A 158 10.47 -5.37 -31.84
CA SER A 158 10.23 -6.66 -32.48
C SER A 158 11.49 -7.52 -32.57
N ALA A 159 12.65 -6.92 -32.85
CA ALA A 159 13.94 -7.62 -32.82
C ALA A 159 14.27 -8.17 -31.41
N ARG A 160 14.03 -7.37 -30.36
CA ARG A 160 14.22 -7.81 -28.96
C ARG A 160 13.25 -8.92 -28.60
N LEU A 161 11.97 -8.81 -28.96
CA LEU A 161 10.98 -9.85 -28.73
C LEU A 161 11.35 -11.16 -29.43
N ARG A 162 11.81 -11.07 -30.69
CA ARG A 162 12.26 -12.24 -31.46
C ARG A 162 13.44 -12.93 -30.82
N LYS A 163 14.40 -12.18 -30.28
CA LYS A 163 15.56 -12.70 -29.54
C LYS A 163 15.15 -13.44 -28.26
N HIS A 164 14.13 -12.96 -27.56
CA HIS A 164 13.60 -13.63 -26.37
C HIS A 164 12.79 -14.89 -26.70
N LEU A 165 11.99 -14.84 -27.77
CA LEU A 165 11.25 -16.01 -28.25
C LEU A 165 12.18 -17.10 -28.78
N SER A 166 13.24 -16.74 -29.52
CA SER A 166 14.23 -17.70 -30.02
C SER A 166 15.05 -18.34 -28.90
N ARG A 167 15.34 -17.59 -27.84
CA ARG A 167 16.02 -18.13 -26.65
C ARG A 167 15.11 -19.12 -25.90
N LYS A 168 13.83 -18.75 -25.72
CA LYS A 168 12.84 -19.60 -25.05
C LYS A 168 12.48 -20.85 -25.85
N SER A 169 12.53 -20.79 -27.18
CA SER A 169 12.32 -21.97 -28.04
C SER A 169 13.52 -22.92 -28.00
N ALA A 170 14.75 -22.41 -28.00
CA ALA A 170 15.96 -23.23 -27.88
C ALA A 170 16.05 -23.95 -26.52
N GLU A 171 15.69 -23.25 -25.43
CA GLU A 171 15.63 -23.83 -24.08
C GLU A 171 14.52 -24.90 -23.95
N ARG A 172 13.44 -24.78 -24.75
CA ARG A 172 12.36 -25.78 -24.82
C ARG A 172 12.72 -27.00 -25.66
N GLU A 173 13.56 -26.88 -26.69
CA GLU A 173 14.07 -28.04 -27.44
C GLU A 173 15.10 -28.84 -26.64
N GLU A 174 15.95 -28.16 -25.85
CA GLU A 174 16.94 -28.81 -25.00
C GLU A 174 16.29 -29.66 -23.88
N THR A 175 15.17 -29.21 -23.33
CA THR A 175 14.42 -29.96 -22.30
C THR A 175 13.69 -31.19 -22.84
N ILE A 176 13.28 -31.19 -24.12
CA ILE A 176 12.62 -32.35 -24.75
C ILE A 176 13.64 -33.44 -25.12
N ALA A 177 14.90 -33.08 -25.41
CA ALA A 177 15.94 -34.04 -25.77
C ALA A 177 16.53 -34.83 -24.58
N ILE A 178 16.22 -34.43 -23.33
CA ILE A 178 16.73 -35.07 -22.11
C ILE A 178 15.75 -36.13 -21.57
N GLU A 179 14.49 -36.12 -21.99
CA GLU A 179 13.46 -37.06 -21.51
C GLU A 179 13.37 -38.28 -22.44
N ASP A 180 14.38 -39.16 -22.38
CA ASP A 180 14.35 -40.51 -22.96
C ASP A 180 13.53 -41.41 -22.02
N PRO A 181 12.33 -41.90 -22.41
CA PRO A 181 11.47 -42.65 -21.51
C PRO A 181 12.02 -44.07 -21.37
N ALA A 182 12.68 -44.37 -20.24
CA ALA A 182 12.80 -45.73 -19.75
C ALA A 182 11.38 -46.27 -19.49
N TYR A 183 10.88 -47.04 -20.43
CA TYR A 183 9.61 -47.74 -20.36
C TYR A 183 9.72 -48.85 -19.32
N GLU A 184 9.16 -48.65 -18.11
CA GLU A 184 8.95 -49.73 -17.15
C GLU A 184 7.76 -50.59 -17.61
N ASP A 185 8.09 -51.78 -18.08
CA ASP A 185 7.20 -52.88 -18.41
C ASP A 185 6.49 -53.40 -17.15
N ASN A 186 5.21 -53.03 -16.97
CA ASN A 186 4.37 -53.52 -15.88
C ASN A 186 3.28 -54.45 -16.44
N THR A 187 3.68 -55.66 -16.82
CA THR A 187 2.78 -56.81 -16.95
C THR A 187 3.19 -57.88 -15.94
N ASP A 188 2.59 -57.85 -14.75
CA ASP A 188 2.12 -59.03 -14.02
C ASP A 188 1.71 -58.64 -12.60
N THR A 189 0.40 -58.64 -12.33
CA THR A 189 -0.22 -59.04 -11.05
C THR A 189 -1.74 -58.81 -11.15
N LEU A 190 -2.41 -59.66 -11.92
CA LEU A 190 -3.82 -59.95 -11.71
C LEU A 190 -3.94 -61.41 -11.33
N LEU A 191 -3.70 -61.69 -10.04
CA LEU A 191 -4.12 -62.93 -9.41
C LEU A 191 -4.83 -62.60 -8.09
N ASP A 192 -6.05 -63.11 -8.04
CA ASP A 192 -6.78 -63.55 -6.86
C ASP A 192 -7.23 -62.50 -5.84
N THR A 193 -8.43 -61.97 -6.07
CA THR A 193 -9.45 -61.89 -5.01
C THR A 193 -10.84 -62.12 -5.58
N ASP A 194 -11.16 -63.38 -5.86
CA ASP A 194 -12.55 -63.83 -5.99
C ASP A 194 -12.68 -65.22 -5.35
N ALA A 195 -12.97 -65.25 -4.03
CA ALA A 195 -13.66 -66.37 -3.37
C ALA A 195 -13.89 -66.09 -1.87
N LYS A 196 -15.18 -66.05 -1.53
CA LYS A 196 -15.85 -66.16 -0.21
C LYS A 196 -16.00 -64.90 0.64
#